data_AF-A0A0F9E700-F1
#
_entry.id   AF-A0A0F9E700-F1
#
_cell.length_a   1.000
_cell.length_b   1.000
_cell.length_c   1.000
_cell.angle_alpha   90.00
_cell.angle_beta   90.00
_cell.angle_gamma   90.00
#
_symmetry.space_group_name_H-M   'P 1'
#
loop_
_entity.id
_entity.type
_entity.pdbx_description
1 polymer ?
#
loop_
_entity_poly.entity_id
_entity_poly.type
_entity_poly.pdbx_seq_one_letter_code
_entity_poly.pdbx_strand_id
1 'polypeptide(L)'
;SRSVILGYFAGVGVVIIINQLYYLFGLSSSTFSPSAVMKAYFFILHIAEINIISLIIGLLSIAILILLKWKYKKFPSALVMVVAISVLVYFLNFYLKTHDLKVPVLVDLGMTKVPRVKLVLPFLDFKLLYILFFPALAVALLSILEVSSISKGIATKSGQKIRSNQEVFGVGLSNLILSFFYSAMPSSASISRTTLNYQVGAKTRFAAIYSGVIIAFLIFFFWPFVKHVPLTALAAILIVMVLSVVEIRHVKLCFRAGIGDAVVFSLTMASCLVFRLDVAFFIGIIISIVFYLRRAAVPNLIEYAFDKEGKLSVVTPKRENHRKIRIIGIAGELFFAAVDLVQNTLQKMIKEKDIKVIILRLQNIYHVDASICLSILRLNDYLKSKNKYLLICGVTQEVSHIFIKTGIVKQLGKDKIFLTHEAKPQLSTKHAIKRAEELISKNSANKKTTSK
;
A
#
# COMPACT_ATOMS: atom_id res chain seq x y z
N SER A 1 -1.70 0.61 -1.62
CA SER A 1 -2.08 -0.83 -1.52
C SER A 1 -1.23 -1.51 -0.45
N ARG A 2 -1.76 -2.47 0.33
CA ARG A 2 -0.93 -3.26 1.28
C ARG A 2 0.17 -4.05 0.55
N SER A 3 -0.10 -4.52 -0.66
CA SER A 3 0.82 -5.29 -1.50
C SER A 3 2.07 -4.48 -1.87
N VAL A 4 1.92 -3.18 -2.14
CA VAL A 4 3.05 -2.26 -2.41
C VAL A 4 3.89 -2.05 -1.17
N ILE A 5 3.26 -1.79 -0.01
CA ILE A 5 3.97 -1.56 1.24
C ILE A 5 4.79 -2.81 1.63
N LEU A 6 4.17 -3.99 1.53
CA LEU A 6 4.84 -5.27 1.80
C LEU A 6 5.99 -5.53 0.80
N GLY A 7 5.76 -5.25 -0.49
CA GLY A 7 6.79 -5.41 -1.53
C GLY A 7 7.98 -4.47 -1.32
N TYR A 8 7.71 -3.22 -0.94
CA TYR A 8 8.73 -2.24 -0.61
C TYR A 8 9.56 -2.65 0.61
N PHE A 9 8.93 -3.04 1.73
CA PHE A 9 9.66 -3.50 2.92
C PHE A 9 10.45 -4.78 2.68
N ALA A 10 9.91 -5.73 1.89
CA ALA A 10 10.65 -6.91 1.49
C ALA A 10 11.88 -6.54 0.63
N GLY A 11 11.70 -5.64 -0.34
CA GLY A 11 12.79 -5.12 -1.18
C GLY A 11 13.87 -4.41 -0.36
N VAL A 12 13.50 -3.42 0.44
CA VAL A 12 14.40 -2.70 1.37
C VAL A 12 15.12 -3.69 2.29
N GLY A 13 14.41 -4.70 2.81
CA GLY A 13 15.01 -5.74 3.63
C GLY A 13 16.14 -6.49 2.92
N VAL A 14 15.91 -6.91 1.67
CA VAL A 14 16.95 -7.55 0.85
C VAL A 14 18.13 -6.60 0.59
N VAL A 15 17.87 -5.33 0.28
CA VAL A 15 18.93 -4.32 0.10
C VAL A 15 19.77 -4.14 1.37
N ILE A 16 19.13 -4.09 2.54
CA ILE A 16 19.83 -4.02 3.83
C ILE A 16 20.69 -5.26 4.02
N ILE A 17 20.15 -6.46 3.80
CA ILE A 17 20.91 -7.72 3.94
C ILE A 17 22.14 -7.69 3.02
N ILE A 18 21.99 -7.36 1.73
CA ILE A 18 23.11 -7.26 0.78
C ILE A 18 24.20 -6.31 1.30
N ASN A 19 23.82 -5.12 1.79
CA ASN A 19 24.78 -4.17 2.36
C ASN A 19 25.46 -4.72 3.63
N GLN A 20 24.72 -5.45 4.47
CA GLN A 20 25.26 -6.04 5.70
C GLN A 20 26.18 -7.23 5.44
N LEU A 21 26.03 -7.94 4.32
CA LEU A 21 26.94 -9.03 3.95
C LEU A 21 28.38 -8.53 3.79
N TYR A 22 28.60 -7.33 3.25
CA TYR A 22 29.96 -6.77 3.16
C TYR A 22 30.64 -6.70 4.52
N TYR A 23 29.97 -6.16 5.54
CA TYR A 23 30.51 -6.08 6.89
C TYR A 23 30.64 -7.46 7.55
N LEU A 24 29.68 -8.37 7.33
CA LEU A 24 29.72 -9.72 7.87
C LEU A 24 30.93 -10.51 7.35
N PHE A 25 31.26 -10.34 6.07
CA PHE A 25 32.35 -11.01 5.38
C PHE A 25 33.67 -10.21 5.41
N GLY A 26 33.68 -9.02 6.03
CA GLY A 26 34.86 -8.15 6.13
C GLY A 26 35.34 -7.56 4.80
N LEU A 27 34.46 -7.45 3.82
CA LEU A 27 34.75 -6.85 2.51
C LEU A 27 34.52 -5.33 2.55
N SER A 28 35.39 -4.56 1.90
CA SER A 28 35.13 -3.14 1.68
C SER A 28 33.96 -2.98 0.71
N SER A 29 32.86 -2.39 1.16
CA SER A 29 31.72 -2.10 0.29
C SER A 29 32.13 -1.14 -0.81
N SER A 30 31.88 -1.48 -2.08
CA SER A 30 32.04 -0.51 -3.17
C SER A 30 31.00 0.60 -3.01
N THR A 31 31.47 1.81 -2.75
CA THR A 31 30.62 2.99 -2.46
C THR A 31 29.83 3.46 -3.69
N PHE A 32 30.10 2.90 -4.88
CA PHE A 32 29.74 3.49 -6.17
C PHE A 32 28.54 2.86 -6.89
N SER A 33 28.03 1.70 -6.48
CA SER A 33 26.89 1.08 -7.19
C SER A 33 25.54 1.44 -6.55
N PRO A 34 24.65 2.16 -7.25
CA PRO A 34 23.34 2.55 -6.70
C PRO A 34 22.34 1.39 -6.63
N SER A 35 22.54 0.32 -7.40
CA SER A 35 21.64 -0.83 -7.44
C SER A 35 22.12 -1.95 -6.51
N ALA A 36 21.18 -2.60 -5.83
CA ALA A 36 21.48 -3.72 -4.96
C ALA A 36 21.92 -4.95 -5.76
N VAL A 37 21.43 -5.10 -7.00
CA VAL A 37 21.86 -6.17 -7.92
C VAL A 37 23.34 -6.05 -8.25
N MET A 38 23.84 -4.85 -8.57
CA MET A 38 25.27 -4.67 -8.84
C MET A 38 26.12 -4.93 -7.59
N LYS A 39 25.65 -4.51 -6.41
CA LYS A 39 26.32 -4.85 -5.15
C LYS A 39 26.37 -6.36 -4.92
N ALA A 40 25.26 -7.07 -5.10
CA ALA A 40 25.23 -8.52 -4.97
C ALA A 40 26.17 -9.20 -5.98
N TYR A 41 26.21 -8.73 -7.23
CA TYR A 41 27.13 -9.22 -8.24
C TYR A 41 28.60 -8.97 -7.88
N PHE A 42 28.93 -7.75 -7.45
CA PHE A 42 30.28 -7.40 -7.00
C PHE A 42 30.72 -8.23 -5.80
N PHE A 43 29.82 -8.46 -4.84
CA PHE A 43 30.06 -9.34 -3.70
C PHE A 43 30.41 -10.77 -4.13
N ILE A 44 29.69 -11.33 -5.11
CA ILE A 44 29.97 -12.66 -5.65
C ILE A 44 31.36 -12.72 -6.31
N LEU A 45 31.75 -11.67 -7.04
CA LEU A 45 33.07 -11.60 -7.68
C LEU A 45 34.22 -11.56 -6.67
N HIS A 46 34.04 -10.88 -5.52
CA HIS A 46 35.07 -10.71 -4.49
C HIS A 46 34.92 -11.72 -3.34
N ILE A 47 34.21 -12.83 -3.57
CA ILE A 47 34.00 -13.87 -2.56
C ILE A 47 35.32 -14.53 -2.12
N ALA A 48 36.38 -14.46 -2.94
CA ALA A 48 37.70 -14.99 -2.57
C ALA A 48 38.46 -14.09 -1.59
N GLU A 49 38.06 -12.82 -1.42
CA GLU A 49 38.73 -11.83 -0.57
C GLU A 49 38.15 -11.78 0.86
N ILE A 50 37.28 -12.74 1.21
CA ILE A 50 36.60 -12.80 2.50
C ILE A 50 37.60 -12.85 3.65
N ASN A 51 37.39 -12.01 4.65
CA ASN A 51 38.04 -12.16 5.94
C ASN A 51 37.30 -13.21 6.78
N ILE A 52 37.90 -14.40 6.88
CA ILE A 52 37.37 -15.56 7.62
C ILE A 52 37.10 -15.20 9.10
N ILE A 53 37.96 -14.38 9.71
CA ILE A 53 37.81 -13.99 11.12
C ILE A 53 36.56 -13.12 11.30
N SER A 54 36.35 -12.14 10.39
CA SER A 54 35.14 -11.31 10.39
C SER A 54 33.89 -12.16 10.20
N LEU A 55 33.93 -13.13 9.31
CA LEU A 55 32.83 -14.07 9.07
C LEU A 55 32.50 -14.89 10.32
N ILE A 56 33.49 -15.45 10.99
CA ILE A 56 33.29 -16.22 12.23
C ILE A 56 32.67 -15.34 13.32
N ILE A 57 33.20 -14.13 13.54
CA ILE A 57 32.66 -13.19 14.53
C ILE A 57 31.23 -12.79 14.19
N GLY A 58 30.95 -12.54 12.91
CA GLY A 58 29.62 -12.21 12.42
C GLY A 58 28.61 -13.34 12.63
N LEU A 59 28.96 -14.58 12.26
CA LEU A 59 28.11 -15.75 12.48
C LEU A 59 27.90 -16.03 13.97
N LEU A 60 28.94 -15.88 14.78
CA LEU A 60 28.85 -15.99 16.23
C LEU A 60 27.91 -14.91 16.81
N SER A 61 27.99 -13.68 16.31
CA SER A 61 27.09 -12.57 16.70
C SER A 61 25.63 -12.91 16.40
N ILE A 62 25.35 -13.46 15.21
CA ILE A 62 24.00 -13.91 14.81
C ILE A 62 23.54 -15.05 15.73
N ALA A 63 24.38 -16.05 15.97
CA ALA A 63 24.07 -17.21 16.81
C ALA A 63 23.73 -16.78 18.25
N ILE A 64 24.59 -15.97 18.87
CA ILE A 64 24.36 -15.44 20.23
C ILE A 64 23.07 -14.62 20.27
N LEU A 65 22.83 -13.75 19.28
CA LEU A 65 21.63 -12.93 19.24
C LEU A 65 20.36 -13.77 19.16
N ILE A 66 20.34 -14.80 18.31
CA ILE A 66 19.19 -15.70 18.15
C ILE A 66 18.98 -16.54 19.42
N LEU A 67 20.05 -17.11 19.98
CA LEU A 67 19.99 -17.90 21.22
C LEU A 67 19.44 -17.09 22.39
N LEU A 68 19.93 -15.86 22.57
CA LEU A 68 19.46 -14.95 23.63
C LEU A 68 18.00 -14.56 23.43
N LYS A 69 17.57 -14.27 22.19
CA LYS A 69 16.15 -13.97 21.89
C LYS A 69 15.24 -15.17 22.14
N TRP A 70 15.72 -16.37 21.83
CA TRP A 70 14.96 -17.60 22.03
C TRP A 70 14.81 -17.93 23.51
N LYS A 71 15.91 -17.89 24.28
CA LYS A 71 15.92 -18.23 25.70
C LYS A 71 15.32 -17.13 26.59
N TYR A 72 15.60 -15.87 26.30
CA TYR A 72 15.26 -14.73 27.16
C TYR A 72 14.50 -13.62 26.42
N LYS A 73 13.20 -13.84 26.19
CA LYS A 73 12.34 -12.93 25.38
C LYS A 73 12.26 -11.48 25.88
N LYS A 74 12.46 -11.22 27.18
CA LYS A 74 12.41 -9.87 27.79
C LYS A 74 13.80 -9.24 28.03
N PHE A 75 14.86 -9.96 27.69
CA PHE A 75 16.23 -9.53 27.98
C PHE A 75 16.79 -8.69 26.83
N PRO A 76 17.64 -7.68 27.07
CA PRO A 76 18.21 -6.81 26.03
C PRO A 76 19.27 -7.55 25.20
N SER A 77 18.84 -8.55 24.42
CA SER A 77 19.70 -9.50 23.71
C SER A 77 20.69 -8.83 22.75
N ALA A 78 20.26 -7.76 22.07
CA ALA A 78 21.11 -7.02 21.13
C ALA A 78 22.25 -6.28 21.85
N LEU A 79 21.95 -5.63 22.98
CA LEU A 79 22.96 -4.93 23.79
C LEU A 79 23.99 -5.92 24.33
N VAL A 80 23.52 -7.01 24.93
CA VAL A 80 24.39 -8.04 25.52
C VAL A 80 25.27 -8.69 24.47
N MET A 81 24.71 -9.00 23.30
CA MET A 81 25.48 -9.55 22.18
C MET A 81 26.57 -8.57 21.73
N VAL A 82 26.24 -7.29 21.54
CA VAL A 82 27.22 -6.26 21.12
C VAL A 82 28.33 -6.14 22.16
N VAL A 83 28.01 -6.09 23.44
CA VAL A 83 29.00 -6.00 24.52
C VAL A 83 29.88 -7.26 24.52
N ALA A 84 29.30 -8.45 24.49
CA ALA A 84 30.03 -9.72 24.52
C ALA A 84 30.99 -9.85 23.32
N ILE A 85 30.52 -9.52 22.12
CA ILE A 85 31.34 -9.58 20.90
C ILE A 85 32.41 -8.49 20.91
N SER A 86 32.11 -7.27 21.37
CA SER A 86 33.11 -6.20 21.48
C SER A 86 34.22 -6.57 22.45
N VAL A 87 33.87 -7.17 23.60
CA VAL A 87 34.85 -7.67 24.59
C VAL A 87 35.69 -8.79 23.99
N LEU A 88 35.06 -9.76 23.31
CA LEU A 88 35.76 -10.85 22.65
C LEU A 88 36.76 -10.33 21.61
N VAL A 89 36.34 -9.42 20.73
CA VAL A 89 37.21 -8.83 19.70
C VAL A 89 38.35 -8.00 20.31
N TYR A 90 38.08 -7.29 21.41
CA TYR A 90 39.11 -6.56 22.14
C TYR A 90 40.19 -7.51 22.72
N PHE A 91 39.78 -8.59 23.39
CA PHE A 91 40.72 -9.58 23.93
C PHE A 91 41.47 -10.34 22.85
N LEU A 92 40.82 -10.69 21.74
CA LEU A 92 41.47 -11.33 20.61
C LEU A 92 42.55 -10.43 20.00
N ASN A 93 42.27 -9.14 19.82
CA ASN A 93 43.25 -8.15 19.35
C ASN A 93 44.44 -8.04 20.31
N PHE A 94 44.17 -8.00 21.61
CA PHE A 94 45.20 -7.91 22.63
C PHE A 94 46.08 -9.17 22.69
N TYR A 95 45.47 -10.36 22.67
CA TYR A 95 46.17 -11.64 22.82
C TYR A 95 46.97 -12.02 21.58
N LEU A 96 46.42 -11.81 20.39
CA LEU A 96 47.10 -12.16 19.14
C LEU A 96 48.24 -11.18 18.79
N LYS A 97 48.39 -10.06 19.52
CA LYS A 97 49.35 -8.96 19.28
C LYS A 97 49.37 -8.40 17.85
N THR A 98 48.51 -8.92 16.98
CA THR A 98 48.22 -8.40 15.66
C THR A 98 47.27 -7.24 15.88
N HIS A 99 47.76 -6.01 15.76
CA HIS A 99 46.92 -4.82 15.54
C HIS A 99 46.14 -4.88 14.20
N ASP A 100 46.01 -6.07 13.63
CA ASP A 100 45.67 -6.38 12.26
C ASP A 100 44.69 -7.57 12.19
N LEU A 101 43.97 -7.88 13.29
CA LEU A 101 42.68 -8.54 13.10
C LEU A 101 41.86 -7.54 12.27
N LYS A 102 41.83 -7.74 10.95
CA LYS A 102 41.14 -6.90 9.95
C LYS A 102 39.61 -6.92 10.10
N VAL A 103 39.12 -6.93 11.34
CA VAL A 103 37.73 -6.89 11.75
C VAL A 103 37.37 -5.41 11.86
N PRO A 104 36.58 -4.88 10.93
CA PRO A 104 36.30 -3.46 10.92
C PRO A 104 35.45 -3.08 12.15
N VAL A 105 35.83 -2.00 12.81
CA VAL A 105 35.16 -1.41 13.97
C VAL A 105 34.58 -0.04 13.61
N LEU A 106 33.70 0.49 14.48
CA LEU A 106 33.00 1.75 14.22
C LEU A 106 33.95 2.93 13.96
N VAL A 107 35.10 2.99 14.65
CA VAL A 107 36.10 4.05 14.47
C VAL A 107 36.74 4.04 13.07
N ASP A 108 36.79 2.89 12.40
CA ASP A 108 37.34 2.76 11.04
C ASP A 108 36.48 3.47 9.99
N LEU A 109 35.22 3.79 10.33
CA LEU A 109 34.33 4.64 9.53
C LEU A 109 34.61 6.14 9.73
N GLY A 110 35.72 6.52 10.38
CA GLY A 110 36.08 7.90 10.69
C GLY A 110 35.37 8.48 11.93
N MET A 111 34.62 7.65 12.66
CA MET A 111 33.90 8.04 13.88
C MET A 111 34.83 8.05 15.09
N THR A 112 35.73 9.05 15.14
CA THR A 112 36.77 9.15 16.19
C THR A 112 36.36 10.02 17.38
N LYS A 113 35.50 11.03 17.16
CA LYS A 113 35.10 12.01 18.17
C LYS A 113 33.75 11.68 18.77
N VAL A 114 33.61 11.97 20.07
CA VAL A 114 32.32 11.88 20.77
C VAL A 114 31.26 12.67 20.00
N PRO A 115 30.08 12.11 19.71
CA PRO A 115 28.99 12.84 19.07
C PRO A 115 28.65 14.07 19.89
N ARG A 116 28.82 15.26 19.31
CA ARG A 116 28.46 16.53 19.94
C ARG A 116 27.17 17.05 19.32
N VAL A 117 26.25 17.49 20.16
CA VAL A 117 25.05 18.21 19.73
C VAL A 117 25.49 19.60 19.30
N LYS A 118 25.49 19.85 17.98
CA LYS A 118 25.78 21.18 17.42
C LYS A 118 24.52 21.70 16.76
N LEU A 119 24.02 22.83 17.26
CA LEU A 119 22.93 23.55 16.60
C LEU A 119 23.49 24.27 15.37
N VAL A 120 22.85 24.11 14.23
CA VAL A 120 23.23 24.70 12.95
C VAL A 120 21.97 25.20 12.28
N LEU A 121 22.01 26.43 11.76
CA LEU A 121 20.95 26.91 10.88
C LEU A 121 21.09 26.19 9.53
N PRO A 122 20.01 25.55 9.02
CA PRO A 122 20.08 24.85 7.74
C PRO A 122 20.48 25.84 6.64
N PHE A 123 21.56 25.54 5.94
CA PHE A 123 22.04 26.35 4.82
C PHE A 123 21.07 26.18 3.64
N LEU A 124 20.45 27.28 3.21
CA LEU A 124 19.54 27.30 2.07
C LEU A 124 20.34 27.44 0.77
N ASP A 125 20.66 26.31 0.17
CA ASP A 125 21.20 26.23 -1.19
C ASP A 125 20.11 25.72 -2.14
N PHE A 126 19.70 26.57 -3.10
CA PHE A 126 18.70 26.21 -4.09
C PHE A 126 19.13 25.02 -4.97
N LYS A 127 20.42 24.84 -5.21
CA LYS A 127 20.95 23.71 -5.96
C LYS A 127 20.79 22.41 -5.16
N LEU A 128 21.13 22.43 -3.87
CA LEU A 128 20.91 21.26 -2.99
C LEU A 128 19.43 20.97 -2.81
N LEU A 129 18.59 22.01 -2.69
CA LEU A 129 17.15 21.85 -2.60
C LEU A 129 16.61 21.11 -3.83
N TYR A 130 17.02 21.52 -5.04
CA TYR A 130 16.60 20.86 -6.28
C TYR A 130 17.06 19.38 -6.35
N ILE A 131 18.31 19.09 -5.99
CA ILE A 131 18.88 17.72 -6.03
C ILE A 131 18.23 16.81 -4.99
N LEU A 132 17.91 17.34 -3.80
CA LEU A 132 17.40 16.58 -2.67
C LEU A 132 15.88 16.56 -2.57
N PHE A 133 15.16 17.36 -3.36
CA PHE A 133 13.70 17.47 -3.28
C PHE A 133 12.99 16.12 -3.40
N PHE A 134 13.26 15.36 -4.46
CA PHE A 134 12.62 14.06 -4.69
C PHE A 134 13.03 13.00 -3.65
N PRO A 135 14.32 12.81 -3.29
CA PRO A 135 14.70 11.95 -2.19
C PRO A 135 14.04 12.33 -0.86
N ALA A 136 14.01 13.62 -0.51
CA ALA A 136 13.40 14.11 0.72
C ALA A 136 11.88 13.89 0.72
N LEU A 137 11.21 14.10 -0.42
CA LEU A 137 9.79 13.82 -0.58
C LEU A 137 9.48 12.33 -0.42
N ALA A 138 10.30 11.44 -0.99
CA ALA A 138 10.17 10.00 -0.81
C ALA A 138 10.30 9.60 0.67
N VAL A 139 11.31 10.12 1.37
CA VAL A 139 11.51 9.87 2.81
C VAL A 139 10.34 10.42 3.64
N ALA A 140 9.84 11.61 3.34
CA ALA A 140 8.70 12.21 4.03
C ALA A 140 7.42 11.37 3.86
N LEU A 141 7.10 10.99 2.63
CA LEU A 141 5.94 10.14 2.33
C LEU A 141 6.07 8.76 2.97
N LEU A 142 7.26 8.15 2.92
CA LEU A 142 7.52 6.88 3.58
C LEU A 142 7.33 6.97 5.10
N SER A 143 7.86 8.03 5.72
CA SER A 143 7.73 8.28 7.16
C SER A 143 6.25 8.45 7.57
N ILE A 144 5.47 9.20 6.77
CA ILE A 144 4.02 9.35 6.96
C ILE A 144 3.30 8.00 6.85
N LEU A 145 3.65 7.19 5.86
CA LEU A 145 3.06 5.87 5.65
C LEU A 145 3.39 4.91 6.80
N GLU A 146 4.64 4.88 7.25
CA GLU A 146 5.10 4.05 8.38
C GLU A 146 4.38 4.43 9.66
N VAL A 147 4.41 5.71 10.02
CA VAL A 147 3.79 6.22 11.24
C VAL A 147 2.29 5.94 11.23
N SER A 148 1.60 6.24 10.12
CA SER A 148 0.17 6.01 10.01
C SER A 148 -0.19 4.53 10.09
N SER A 149 0.61 3.65 9.47
CA SER A 149 0.36 2.20 9.43
C SER A 149 0.63 1.55 10.80
N ILE A 150 1.76 1.88 11.42
CA ILE A 150 2.15 1.36 12.73
C ILE A 150 1.16 1.83 13.80
N SER A 151 0.82 3.12 13.80
CA SER A 151 -0.10 3.68 14.79
C SER A 151 -1.47 3.00 14.68
N LYS A 152 -2.05 2.90 13.48
CA LYS A 152 -3.32 2.16 13.27
C LYS A 152 -3.22 0.70 13.76
N GLY A 153 -2.10 0.03 13.48
CA GLY A 153 -1.87 -1.35 13.94
C GLY A 153 -1.88 -1.50 15.46
N ILE A 154 -1.32 -0.52 16.18
CA ILE A 154 -1.33 -0.50 17.65
C ILE A 154 -2.71 -0.11 18.18
N ALA A 155 -3.38 0.89 17.61
CA ALA A 155 -4.74 1.28 18.03
C ALA A 155 -5.74 0.13 17.94
N THR A 156 -5.67 -0.69 16.89
CA THR A 156 -6.53 -1.86 16.76
C THR A 156 -6.33 -2.84 17.92
N LYS A 157 -5.12 -2.93 18.48
CA LYS A 157 -4.81 -3.80 19.63
C LYS A 157 -5.10 -3.14 20.97
N SER A 158 -4.88 -1.83 21.09
CA SER A 158 -4.99 -1.07 22.33
C SER A 158 -6.37 -0.46 22.58
N GLY A 159 -7.23 -0.41 21.56
CA GLY A 159 -8.53 0.28 21.60
C GLY A 159 -8.45 1.81 21.57
N GLN A 160 -7.25 2.38 21.39
CA GLN A 160 -7.07 3.84 21.39
C GLN A 160 -7.56 4.48 20.09
N LYS A 161 -8.15 5.67 20.21
CA LYS A 161 -8.52 6.50 19.04
C LYS A 161 -7.29 7.24 18.52
N ILE A 162 -7.02 7.12 17.22
CA ILE A 162 -5.91 7.81 16.54
C ILE A 162 -6.43 8.94 15.68
N ARG A 163 -5.73 10.08 15.75
CA ARG A 163 -5.91 11.21 14.83
C ARG A 163 -4.74 11.24 13.85
N SER A 164 -4.94 10.73 12.63
CA SER A 164 -3.86 10.58 11.64
C SER A 164 -3.15 11.91 11.33
N ASN A 165 -3.90 13.02 11.25
CA ASN A 165 -3.34 14.34 10.98
C ASN A 165 -2.39 14.79 12.10
N GLN A 166 -2.69 14.43 13.36
CA GLN A 166 -1.84 14.76 14.51
C GLN A 166 -0.52 13.99 14.47
N GLU A 167 -0.56 12.72 14.07
CA GLU A 167 0.65 11.89 13.93
C GLU A 167 1.56 12.42 12.82
N VAL A 168 0.98 12.78 11.66
CA VAL A 168 1.72 13.39 10.55
C VAL A 168 2.34 14.73 10.96
N PHE A 169 1.58 15.58 11.65
CA PHE A 169 2.09 16.83 12.18
C PHE A 169 3.24 16.62 13.17
N GLY A 170 3.11 15.65 14.09
CA GLY A 170 4.15 15.34 15.07
C GLY A 170 5.46 14.89 14.44
N VAL A 171 5.39 14.04 13.40
CA VAL A 171 6.56 13.57 12.65
C VAL A 171 7.17 14.68 11.80
N GLY A 172 6.35 15.54 11.19
CA GLY A 172 6.84 16.71 10.46
C GLY A 172 7.59 17.67 11.39
N LEU A 173 7.00 17.98 12.54
CA LEU A 173 7.62 18.84 13.54
C LEU A 173 8.91 18.22 14.12
N SER A 174 8.95 16.91 14.38
CA SER A 174 10.16 16.25 14.87
C SER A 174 11.31 16.35 13.86
N ASN A 175 11.02 16.14 12.58
CA ASN A 175 12.02 16.24 11.51
C ASN A 175 12.46 17.69 11.25
N LEU A 176 11.55 18.66 11.38
CA LEU A 176 11.89 20.08 11.32
C LEU A 176 12.84 20.45 12.46
N ILE A 177 12.55 20.04 13.70
CA ILE A 177 13.44 20.26 14.85
C ILE A 177 14.79 19.58 14.63
N LEU A 178 14.80 18.33 14.14
CA LEU A 178 16.03 17.59 13.84
C LEU A 178 16.90 18.32 12.81
N SER A 179 16.32 19.04 11.84
CA SER A 179 17.08 19.76 10.82
C SER A 179 18.02 20.85 11.37
N PHE A 180 17.75 21.35 12.59
CA PHE A 180 18.63 22.31 13.27
C PHE A 180 19.82 21.65 13.96
N PHE A 181 19.89 20.32 14.04
CA PHE A 181 20.99 19.60 14.66
C PHE A 181 21.92 19.04 13.58
N TYR A 182 23.21 19.39 13.69
CA TYR A 182 24.24 18.93 12.76
C TYR A 182 24.27 17.39 12.69
N SER A 183 24.31 16.85 11.48
CA SER A 183 24.31 15.41 11.20
C SER A 183 23.07 14.64 11.65
N ALA A 184 21.97 15.31 12.01
CA ALA A 184 20.72 14.63 12.27
C ALA A 184 20.15 14.00 10.98
N MET A 185 19.75 12.74 11.09
CA MET A 185 19.07 12.03 10.00
C MET A 185 17.55 12.14 10.17
N PRO A 186 16.79 12.10 9.06
CA PRO A 186 15.34 12.01 9.12
C PRO A 186 14.89 10.83 10.00
N SER A 187 13.88 11.07 10.80
CA SER A 187 13.30 10.10 11.73
C SER A 187 11.90 9.66 11.29
N SER A 188 11.56 8.42 11.63
CA SER A 188 10.26 7.78 11.38
C SER A 188 9.87 6.89 12.57
N ALA A 189 8.69 6.27 12.51
CA ALA A 189 8.23 5.28 13.47
C ALA A 189 8.96 3.93 13.32
N SER A 190 9.14 3.22 14.43
CA SER A 190 9.77 1.90 14.46
C SER A 190 8.78 0.84 14.92
N ILE A 191 8.40 -0.07 14.02
CA ILE A 191 7.45 -1.16 14.34
C ILE A 191 7.96 -2.02 15.50
N SER A 192 9.25 -2.33 15.52
CA SER A 192 9.87 -3.20 16.52
C SER A 192 9.91 -2.54 17.90
N ARG A 193 10.35 -1.28 18.00
CA ARG A 193 10.38 -0.53 19.27
C ARG A 193 8.97 -0.25 19.80
N THR A 194 8.05 0.16 18.94
CA THR A 194 6.66 0.44 19.32
C THR A 194 5.94 -0.82 19.81
N THR A 195 6.12 -1.95 19.10
CA THR A 195 5.52 -3.23 19.51
C THR A 195 6.10 -3.72 20.83
N LEU A 196 7.42 -3.57 21.03
CA LEU A 196 8.07 -3.93 22.29
C LEU A 196 7.53 -3.08 23.44
N ASN A 197 7.47 -1.75 23.29
CA ASN A 197 6.90 -0.84 24.28
C ASN A 197 5.47 -1.24 24.65
N TYR A 198 4.65 -1.56 23.65
CA TYR A 198 3.28 -2.04 23.88
C TYR A 198 3.26 -3.36 24.66
N GLN A 199 4.09 -4.33 24.29
CA GLN A 199 4.16 -5.65 24.94
C GLN A 199 4.66 -5.61 26.39
N VAL A 200 5.57 -4.69 26.71
CA VAL A 200 6.04 -4.49 28.10
C VAL A 200 5.12 -3.60 28.92
N GLY A 201 3.97 -3.19 28.38
CA GLY A 201 2.92 -2.48 29.11
C GLY A 201 3.14 -0.97 29.24
N ALA A 202 3.93 -0.35 28.36
CA ALA A 202 4.08 1.10 28.35
C ALA A 202 2.74 1.80 28.06
N LYS A 203 2.32 2.71 28.95
CA LYS A 203 1.01 3.39 28.88
C LYS A 203 1.09 4.84 28.40
N THR A 204 2.26 5.47 28.50
CA THR A 204 2.42 6.91 28.25
C THR A 204 3.56 7.20 27.27
N ARG A 205 3.56 8.40 26.69
CA ARG A 205 4.60 8.89 25.76
C ARG A 205 5.98 9.00 26.41
N PHE A 206 6.03 9.07 27.75
CA PHE A 206 7.28 9.13 28.51
C PHE A 206 8.19 7.93 28.25
N ALA A 207 7.66 6.75 27.90
CA ALA A 207 8.49 5.60 27.54
C ALA A 207 9.46 5.90 26.37
N ALA A 208 9.00 6.66 25.36
CA ALA A 208 9.85 7.07 24.25
C ALA A 208 10.87 8.14 24.66
N ILE A 209 10.47 9.09 25.52
CA ILE A 209 11.36 10.14 26.06
C ILE A 209 12.49 9.51 26.88
N TYR A 210 12.16 8.62 27.83
CA TYR A 210 13.17 7.91 28.62
C TYR A 210 14.10 7.07 27.75
N SER A 211 13.57 6.38 26.74
CA SER A 211 14.40 5.64 25.78
C SER A 211 15.41 6.56 25.07
N GLY A 212 14.98 7.75 24.63
CA GLY A 212 15.86 8.73 24.00
C GLY A 212 16.95 9.26 24.94
N VAL A 213 16.55 9.64 26.16
CA VAL A 213 17.48 10.15 27.19
C VAL A 213 18.51 9.09 27.58
N ILE A 214 18.08 7.84 27.78
CA ILE A 214 18.99 6.74 28.13
C ILE A 214 19.99 6.48 26.99
N ILE A 215 19.55 6.49 25.73
CA ILE A 215 20.45 6.32 24.58
C ILE A 215 21.45 7.48 24.49
N ALA A 216 21.01 8.72 24.68
CA ALA A 216 21.88 9.89 24.68
C ALA A 216 22.94 9.79 25.80
N PHE A 217 22.52 9.41 27.00
CA PHE A 217 23.41 9.15 28.14
C PHE A 217 24.44 8.06 27.80
N LEU A 218 24.00 6.91 27.28
CA LEU A 218 24.89 5.80 26.93
C LEU A 218 25.91 6.22 25.88
N ILE A 219 25.50 6.93 24.82
CA ILE A 219 26.43 7.38 23.78
C ILE A 219 27.45 8.38 24.35
N PHE A 220 27.01 9.33 25.18
CA PHE A 220 27.90 10.36 25.73
C PHE A 220 28.94 9.78 26.69
N PHE A 221 28.52 8.94 27.65
CA PHE A 221 29.42 8.38 28.68
C PHE A 221 30.21 7.17 28.19
N PHE A 222 29.62 6.30 27.35
CA PHE A 222 30.27 5.08 26.89
C PHE A 222 30.89 5.21 25.49
N TRP A 223 30.98 6.42 24.92
CA TRP A 223 31.66 6.65 23.63
C TRP A 223 33.04 5.95 23.51
N PRO A 224 33.93 6.00 24.53
CA PRO A 224 35.23 5.33 24.46
C PRO A 224 35.14 3.83 24.16
N PHE A 225 34.04 3.17 24.54
CA PHE A 225 33.77 1.77 24.24
C PHE A 225 32.99 1.60 22.93
N VAL A 226 32.01 2.46 22.66
CA VAL A 226 31.16 2.40 21.46
C VAL A 226 31.98 2.47 20.16
N LYS A 227 33.06 3.27 20.14
CA LYS A 227 33.94 3.39 18.97
C LYS A 227 34.64 2.07 18.58
N HIS A 228 34.74 1.11 19.50
CA HIS A 228 35.37 -0.20 19.29
C HIS A 228 34.35 -1.30 18.96
N VAL A 229 33.07 -0.96 18.79
CA VAL A 229 32.05 -1.95 18.42
C VAL A 229 32.35 -2.51 17.03
N PRO A 230 32.46 -3.84 16.87
CA PRO A 230 32.67 -4.47 15.56
C PRO A 230 31.49 -4.24 14.62
N LEU A 231 31.77 -3.87 13.36
CA LEU A 231 30.73 -3.71 12.34
C LEU A 231 30.00 -5.02 12.04
N THR A 232 30.66 -6.16 12.23
CA THR A 232 30.07 -7.50 12.12
C THR A 232 28.92 -7.71 13.12
N ALA A 233 29.05 -7.19 14.35
CA ALA A 233 28.00 -7.26 15.37
C ALA A 233 26.79 -6.38 15.00
N LEU A 234 27.03 -5.19 14.46
CA LEU A 234 25.98 -4.30 13.97
C LEU A 234 25.26 -4.90 12.75
N ALA A 235 26.01 -5.48 11.82
CA ALA A 235 25.47 -6.20 10.68
C ALA A 235 24.56 -7.36 11.10
N ALA A 236 25.00 -8.16 12.09
CA ALA A 236 24.19 -9.23 12.67
C ALA A 236 22.85 -8.73 13.23
N ILE A 237 22.85 -7.60 13.94
CA ILE A 237 21.61 -6.98 14.45
C ILE A 237 20.68 -6.60 13.31
N LEU A 238 21.19 -5.93 12.28
CA LEU A 238 20.40 -5.46 11.16
C LEU A 238 19.83 -6.62 10.32
N ILE A 239 20.61 -7.67 10.08
CA ILE A 239 20.15 -8.88 9.40
C ILE A 239 19.00 -9.53 10.19
N VAL A 240 19.20 -9.81 11.48
CA VAL A 240 18.18 -10.45 12.33
C VAL A 240 16.94 -9.56 12.47
N MET A 241 17.11 -8.23 12.52
CA MET A 241 16.01 -7.27 12.56
C MET A 241 15.15 -7.37 11.30
N VAL A 242 15.76 -7.30 10.10
CA VAL A 242 15.05 -7.38 8.83
C VAL A 242 14.27 -8.69 8.70
N LEU A 243 14.89 -9.82 9.06
CA LEU A 243 14.24 -11.13 9.04
C LEU A 243 13.01 -11.19 9.98
N SER A 244 13.00 -10.40 11.06
CA SER A 244 11.85 -10.31 11.97
C SER A 244 10.73 -9.38 11.47
N VAL A 245 11.03 -8.42 10.59
CA VAL A 245 10.06 -7.47 10.05
C VAL A 245 9.32 -8.06 8.84
N VAL A 246 10.00 -8.87 8.02
CA VAL A 246 9.40 -9.51 6.84
C VAL A 246 8.62 -10.76 7.25
N GLU A 247 7.32 -10.60 7.52
CA GLU A 247 6.46 -11.72 7.85
C GLU A 247 6.09 -12.55 6.61
N ILE A 248 6.67 -13.75 6.50
CA ILE A 248 6.42 -14.71 5.42
C ILE A 248 4.91 -15.00 5.25
N ARG A 249 4.13 -14.96 6.34
CA ARG A 249 2.67 -15.17 6.30
C ARG A 249 1.96 -14.08 5.49
N HIS A 250 2.35 -12.82 5.65
CA HIS A 250 1.79 -11.70 4.89
C HIS A 250 2.19 -11.76 3.41
N VAL A 251 3.43 -12.17 3.12
CA VAL A 251 3.87 -12.41 1.74
C VAL A 251 3.03 -13.53 1.11
N LYS A 252 2.91 -14.70 1.76
CA LYS A 252 2.10 -15.81 1.26
C LYS A 252 0.64 -15.42 1.04
N LEU A 253 0.05 -14.63 1.94
CA LEU A 253 -1.31 -14.13 1.78
C LEU A 253 -1.44 -13.25 0.53
N CYS A 254 -0.47 -12.36 0.28
CA CYS A 254 -0.45 -11.51 -0.92
C CYS A 254 -0.46 -12.33 -2.21
N PHE A 255 0.34 -13.39 -2.28
CA PHE A 255 0.39 -14.28 -3.44
C PHE A 255 -0.88 -15.14 -3.60
N ARG A 256 -1.57 -15.47 -2.50
CA ARG A 256 -2.82 -16.24 -2.53
C ARG A 256 -4.07 -15.39 -2.77
N ALA A 257 -4.04 -14.10 -2.45
CA ALA A 257 -5.20 -13.21 -2.57
C ALA A 257 -5.58 -12.94 -4.04
N GLY A 258 -4.59 -12.82 -4.93
CA GLY A 258 -4.83 -12.67 -6.36
C GLY A 258 -3.56 -12.33 -7.15
N ILE A 259 -3.60 -12.62 -8.45
CA ILE A 259 -2.44 -12.40 -9.33
C ILE A 259 -2.05 -10.92 -9.42
N GLY A 260 -3.03 -10.01 -9.33
CA GLY A 260 -2.76 -8.57 -9.33
C GLY A 260 -1.93 -8.14 -8.12
N ASP A 261 -2.26 -8.63 -6.92
CA ASP A 261 -1.50 -8.31 -5.70
C ASP A 261 -0.10 -8.92 -5.72
N ALA A 262 0.04 -10.15 -6.23
CA ALA A 262 1.34 -10.81 -6.41
C ALA A 262 2.25 -10.06 -7.38
N VAL A 263 1.71 -9.62 -8.53
CA VAL A 263 2.46 -8.84 -9.53
C VAL A 263 2.90 -7.50 -8.97
N VAL A 264 1.99 -6.77 -8.29
CA VAL A 264 2.30 -5.48 -7.67
C VAL A 264 3.39 -5.62 -6.60
N PHE A 265 3.30 -6.64 -5.75
CA PHE A 265 4.33 -6.95 -4.76
C PHE A 265 5.69 -7.21 -5.43
N SER A 266 5.73 -8.11 -6.42
CA SER A 266 6.97 -8.53 -7.09
C SER A 266 7.62 -7.38 -7.85
N LEU A 267 6.85 -6.56 -8.57
CA LEU A 267 7.36 -5.40 -9.29
C LEU A 267 7.93 -4.34 -8.33
N THR A 268 7.26 -4.10 -7.20
CA THR A 268 7.73 -3.15 -6.18
C THR A 268 9.01 -3.66 -5.49
N MET A 269 9.07 -4.95 -5.21
CA MET A 269 10.27 -5.57 -4.63
C MET A 269 11.43 -5.51 -5.63
N ALA A 270 11.20 -5.87 -6.88
CA ALA A 270 12.21 -5.82 -7.94
C ALA A 270 12.72 -4.39 -8.19
N SER A 271 11.83 -3.38 -8.15
CA SER A 271 12.24 -1.99 -8.33
C SER A 271 13.22 -1.54 -7.23
N CYS A 272 13.05 -2.01 -6.00
CA CYS A 272 13.99 -1.71 -4.90
C CYS A 272 15.38 -2.33 -5.10
N LEU A 273 15.48 -3.44 -5.85
CA LEU A 273 16.75 -4.11 -6.11
C LEU A 273 17.51 -3.46 -7.26
N VAL A 274 16.78 -3.00 -8.29
CA VAL A 274 17.34 -2.46 -9.53
C VAL A 274 17.61 -0.96 -9.41
N PHE A 275 16.71 -0.20 -8.80
CA PHE A 275 16.79 1.25 -8.70
C PHE A 275 17.20 1.70 -7.30
N ARG A 276 17.53 3.00 -7.17
CA ARG A 276 17.69 3.64 -5.87
C ARG A 276 16.36 3.58 -5.10
N LEU A 277 16.44 3.49 -3.77
CA LEU A 277 15.26 3.29 -2.90
C LEU A 277 14.21 4.41 -3.00
N ASP A 278 14.64 5.65 -3.25
CA ASP A 278 13.77 6.81 -3.49
C ASP A 278 12.98 6.66 -4.80
N VAL A 279 13.65 6.27 -5.88
CA VAL A 279 13.01 6.00 -7.18
C VAL A 279 12.08 4.79 -7.09
N ALA A 280 12.52 3.72 -6.44
CA ALA A 280 11.74 2.51 -6.24
C ALA A 280 10.44 2.75 -5.49
N PHE A 281 10.46 3.65 -4.51
CA PHE A 281 9.29 4.08 -3.76
C PHE A 281 8.24 4.75 -4.67
N PHE A 282 8.65 5.70 -5.52
CA PHE A 282 7.75 6.33 -6.48
C PHE A 282 7.20 5.35 -7.52
N ILE A 283 8.03 4.43 -8.01
CA ILE A 283 7.57 3.34 -8.89
C ILE A 283 6.46 2.53 -8.21
N GLY A 284 6.63 2.16 -6.94
CA GLY A 284 5.61 1.46 -6.16
C GLY A 284 4.30 2.24 -6.03
N ILE A 285 4.38 3.56 -5.81
CA ILE A 285 3.19 4.44 -5.77
C ILE A 285 2.47 4.45 -7.11
N ILE A 286 3.20 4.66 -8.22
CA ILE A 286 2.63 4.71 -9.57
C ILE A 286 1.95 3.36 -9.88
N ILE A 287 2.61 2.24 -9.60
CA ILE A 287 2.02 0.91 -9.75
C ILE A 287 0.73 0.79 -8.91
N SER A 288 0.74 1.26 -7.65
CA SER A 288 -0.47 1.23 -6.82
C SER A 288 -1.62 2.02 -7.44
N ILE A 289 -1.33 3.20 -7.99
CA ILE A 289 -2.34 4.08 -8.59
C ILE A 289 -2.88 3.45 -9.86
N VAL A 290 -2.00 2.97 -10.76
CA VAL A 290 -2.40 2.30 -12.01
C VAL A 290 -3.25 1.07 -11.75
N PHE A 291 -2.87 0.21 -10.81
CA PHE A 291 -3.66 -0.97 -10.46
C PHE A 291 -4.99 -0.62 -9.79
N TYR A 292 -5.01 0.40 -8.93
CA TYR A 292 -6.25 0.90 -8.35
C TYR A 292 -7.19 1.45 -9.42
N LEU A 293 -6.68 2.29 -10.33
CA LEU A 293 -7.44 2.83 -11.46
C LEU A 293 -7.95 1.71 -12.36
N ARG A 294 -7.13 0.71 -12.70
CA ARG A 294 -7.55 -0.45 -13.49
C ARG A 294 -8.68 -1.22 -12.81
N ARG A 295 -8.59 -1.43 -11.48
CA ARG A 295 -9.63 -2.13 -10.71
C ARG A 295 -10.92 -1.32 -10.62
N ALA A 296 -10.82 0.00 -10.49
CA ALA A 296 -11.96 0.91 -10.47
C ALA A 296 -12.61 1.05 -11.86
N ALA A 297 -11.82 0.97 -12.94
CA ALA A 297 -12.27 1.18 -14.31
C ALA A 297 -12.98 -0.02 -14.95
N VAL A 298 -13.03 -1.20 -14.31
CA VAL A 298 -13.75 -2.37 -14.84
C VAL A 298 -15.13 -2.44 -14.19
N PRO A 299 -16.19 -1.92 -14.84
CA PRO A 299 -17.55 -2.03 -14.32
C PRO A 299 -18.02 -3.48 -14.41
N ASN A 300 -18.60 -4.00 -13.32
CA ASN A 300 -19.28 -5.28 -13.37
C ASN A 300 -20.73 -5.04 -13.83
N LEU A 301 -20.98 -5.33 -15.11
CA LEU A 301 -22.33 -5.42 -15.63
C LEU A 301 -22.94 -6.75 -15.20
N ILE A 302 -23.99 -6.68 -14.39
CA ILE A 302 -24.69 -7.85 -13.89
C ILE A 302 -26.10 -7.84 -14.50
N GLU A 303 -26.42 -8.86 -15.29
CA GLU A 303 -27.78 -9.07 -15.78
C GLU A 303 -28.63 -9.72 -14.68
N TYR A 304 -29.83 -9.19 -14.45
CA TYR A 304 -30.78 -9.68 -13.47
C TYR A 304 -32.01 -10.27 -14.14
N ALA A 305 -32.54 -11.32 -13.54
CA ALA A 305 -33.78 -11.97 -13.92
C ALA A 305 -34.58 -12.31 -12.67
N PHE A 306 -35.90 -12.15 -12.72
CA PHE A 306 -36.76 -12.83 -11.76
C PHE A 306 -36.72 -14.34 -12.03
N ASP A 307 -36.48 -15.10 -10.96
CA ASP A 307 -36.63 -16.56 -10.96
C ASP A 307 -38.11 -16.96 -10.84
N LYS A 308 -38.42 -18.25 -11.02
CA LYS A 308 -39.80 -18.78 -10.96
C LYS A 308 -40.54 -18.44 -9.65
N GLU A 309 -39.81 -18.19 -8.57
CA GLU A 309 -40.32 -17.81 -7.25
C GLU A 309 -40.57 -16.29 -7.08
N GLY A 310 -40.38 -15.48 -8.13
CA GLY A 310 -40.58 -14.03 -8.05
C GLY A 310 -39.50 -13.28 -7.26
N LYS A 311 -38.33 -13.91 -7.03
CA LYS A 311 -37.13 -13.27 -6.48
C LYS A 311 -36.18 -12.83 -7.59
N LEU A 312 -35.55 -11.66 -7.39
CA LEU A 312 -34.54 -11.15 -8.31
C LEU A 312 -33.24 -11.95 -8.12
N SER A 313 -32.76 -12.58 -9.20
CA SER A 313 -31.56 -13.42 -9.24
C SER A 313 -30.63 -12.97 -10.36
N VAL A 314 -29.33 -13.26 -10.22
CA VAL A 314 -28.33 -12.97 -11.27
C VAL A 314 -28.48 -14.00 -12.38
N VAL A 315 -28.51 -13.53 -13.64
CA VAL A 315 -28.55 -14.43 -14.80
C VAL A 315 -27.15 -15.01 -15.03
N THR A 316 -27.01 -16.32 -14.83
CA THR A 316 -25.82 -17.06 -15.27
C THR A 316 -25.90 -17.25 -16.81
N PRO A 317 -24.81 -17.11 -17.57
CA PRO A 317 -24.82 -17.18 -19.05
C PRO A 317 -25.41 -18.47 -19.66
N LYS A 318 -25.62 -19.53 -18.87
CA LYS A 318 -26.28 -20.77 -19.28
C LYS A 318 -27.81 -20.71 -19.37
N ARG A 319 -28.46 -19.66 -18.87
CA ARG A 319 -29.92 -19.48 -18.99
C ARG A 319 -30.22 -18.59 -20.20
N GLU A 320 -30.24 -19.19 -21.39
CA GLU A 320 -30.85 -18.57 -22.56
C GLU A 320 -32.33 -18.33 -22.28
N ASN A 321 -32.63 -17.07 -22.00
CA ASN A 321 -33.99 -16.62 -21.82
C ASN A 321 -34.16 -15.46 -22.81
N HIS A 322 -34.82 -15.74 -23.94
CA HIS A 322 -35.24 -14.76 -24.94
C HIS A 322 -36.32 -13.87 -24.31
N ARG A 323 -35.89 -12.90 -23.47
CA ARG A 323 -36.78 -12.01 -22.74
C ARG A 323 -36.88 -10.68 -23.49
N LYS A 324 -38.13 -10.23 -23.69
CA LYS A 324 -38.43 -8.89 -24.24
C LYS A 324 -37.96 -7.74 -23.33
N ILE A 325 -37.72 -8.04 -22.05
CA ILE A 325 -37.26 -7.09 -21.02
C ILE A 325 -35.93 -7.60 -20.47
N ARG A 326 -34.89 -6.76 -20.53
CA ARG A 326 -33.58 -7.00 -19.90
C ARG A 326 -33.38 -6.08 -18.71
N ILE A 327 -32.91 -6.62 -17.58
CA ILE A 327 -32.57 -5.83 -16.39
C ILE A 327 -31.07 -5.86 -16.24
N ILE A 328 -30.43 -4.70 -16.31
CA ILE A 328 -28.98 -4.58 -16.26
C ILE A 328 -28.65 -3.72 -15.05
N GLY A 329 -28.06 -4.34 -14.04
CA GLY A 329 -27.50 -3.59 -12.93
C GLY A 329 -26.06 -3.28 -13.19
N ILE A 330 -25.71 -2.02 -12.95
CA ILE A 330 -24.31 -1.62 -12.93
C ILE A 330 -23.84 -1.72 -11.48
N ALA A 331 -22.83 -2.55 -11.26
CA ALA A 331 -22.16 -2.67 -9.96
C ALA A 331 -20.73 -2.14 -10.08
N GLY A 332 -20.38 -1.20 -9.19
CA GLY A 332 -19.07 -0.57 -9.12
C GLY A 332 -19.13 0.95 -9.21
N GLU A 333 -17.97 1.58 -9.06
CA GLU A 333 -17.82 3.03 -9.24
C GLU A 333 -17.83 3.32 -10.74
N LEU A 334 -18.95 3.84 -11.25
CA LEU A 334 -19.03 4.35 -12.61
C LEU A 334 -18.23 5.65 -12.70
N PHE A 335 -16.97 5.56 -13.08
CA PHE A 335 -16.22 6.72 -13.55
C PHE A 335 -16.33 6.85 -15.07
N PHE A 336 -16.01 8.03 -15.61
CA PHE A 336 -15.91 8.29 -17.04
C PHE A 336 -15.25 7.15 -17.85
N ALA A 337 -14.19 6.52 -17.32
CA ALA A 337 -13.47 5.44 -17.99
C ALA A 337 -14.29 4.13 -18.17
N ALA A 338 -15.31 3.91 -17.35
CA ALA A 338 -16.16 2.71 -17.40
C ALA A 338 -17.34 2.85 -18.38
N VAL A 339 -17.66 4.09 -18.78
CA VAL A 339 -18.81 4.41 -19.64
C VAL A 339 -18.73 3.71 -20.99
N ASP A 340 -17.58 3.76 -21.67
CA ASP A 340 -17.44 3.23 -23.03
C ASP A 340 -17.56 1.71 -23.05
N LEU A 341 -17.00 1.04 -22.03
CA LEU A 341 -17.16 -0.40 -21.83
C LEU A 341 -18.63 -0.77 -21.60
N VAL A 342 -19.35 0.01 -20.80
CA VAL A 342 -20.78 -0.18 -20.57
C VAL A 342 -21.57 0.03 -21.87
N GLN A 343 -21.30 1.10 -22.61
CA GLN A 343 -21.98 1.39 -23.87
C GLN A 343 -21.74 0.28 -24.90
N ASN A 344 -20.49 -0.17 -25.08
CA ASN A 344 -20.17 -1.23 -26.04
C ASN A 344 -20.86 -2.56 -25.70
N THR A 345 -20.92 -2.90 -24.41
CA THR A 345 -21.59 -4.13 -23.95
C THR A 345 -23.11 -4.02 -24.11
N LEU A 346 -23.68 -2.87 -23.76
CA LEU A 346 -25.10 -2.58 -23.97
C LEU A 346 -25.47 -2.60 -25.45
N GLN A 347 -24.66 -1.99 -26.32
CA GLN A 347 -24.90 -1.99 -27.77
C GLN A 347 -24.88 -3.40 -28.35
N LYS A 348 -23.97 -4.29 -27.89
CA LYS A 348 -23.97 -5.71 -28.30
C LYS A 348 -25.28 -6.39 -27.89
N MET A 349 -25.73 -6.21 -26.65
CA MET A 349 -27.02 -6.76 -26.20
C MET A 349 -28.20 -6.18 -26.97
N ILE A 350 -28.20 -4.88 -27.26
CA ILE A 350 -29.29 -4.19 -27.97
C ILE A 350 -29.47 -4.70 -29.41
N LYS A 351 -28.45 -5.30 -30.03
CA LYS A 351 -28.58 -5.90 -31.37
C LYS A 351 -29.45 -7.17 -31.40
N GLU A 352 -29.75 -7.78 -30.26
CA GLU A 352 -30.71 -8.89 -30.20
C GLU A 352 -32.13 -8.40 -30.58
N LYS A 353 -32.77 -9.10 -31.52
CA LYS A 353 -34.08 -8.71 -32.09
C LYS A 353 -35.22 -8.77 -31.08
N ASP A 354 -35.12 -9.63 -30.07
CA ASP A 354 -36.21 -9.89 -29.13
C ASP A 354 -36.37 -8.85 -28.02
N ILE A 355 -35.32 -8.07 -27.74
CA ILE A 355 -35.33 -7.09 -26.65
C ILE A 355 -36.08 -5.83 -27.07
N LYS A 356 -37.13 -5.46 -26.32
CA LYS A 356 -37.90 -4.23 -26.52
C LYS A 356 -37.68 -3.19 -25.42
N VAL A 357 -37.33 -3.61 -24.21
CA VAL A 357 -37.15 -2.72 -23.05
C VAL A 357 -35.89 -3.07 -22.28
N ILE A 358 -35.11 -2.05 -21.92
CA ILE A 358 -33.94 -2.15 -21.05
C ILE A 358 -34.23 -1.41 -19.75
N ILE A 359 -34.09 -2.11 -18.62
CA ILE A 359 -34.19 -1.57 -17.27
C ILE A 359 -32.77 -1.44 -16.71
N LEU A 360 -32.31 -0.21 -16.51
CA LEU A 360 -31.04 0.09 -15.88
C LEU A 360 -31.20 0.22 -14.37
N ARG A 361 -30.57 -0.66 -13.60
CA ARG A 361 -30.63 -0.66 -12.13
C ARG A 361 -29.40 0.05 -11.56
N LEU A 362 -29.62 1.20 -10.92
CA LEU A 362 -28.59 2.09 -10.36
C LEU A 362 -28.41 1.97 -8.85
N GLN A 363 -28.95 0.91 -8.24
CA GLN A 363 -29.05 0.76 -6.78
C GLN A 363 -27.71 0.75 -6.03
N ASN A 364 -26.62 0.44 -6.71
CA ASN A 364 -25.27 0.35 -6.12
C ASN A 364 -24.36 1.50 -6.59
N ILE A 365 -24.92 2.59 -7.10
CA ILE A 365 -24.16 3.76 -7.56
C ILE A 365 -24.34 4.89 -6.54
N TYR A 366 -23.23 5.28 -5.91
CA TYR A 366 -23.21 6.31 -4.89
C TYR A 366 -22.93 7.71 -5.47
N HIS A 367 -22.21 7.79 -6.58
CA HIS A 367 -21.84 9.07 -7.20
C HIS A 367 -22.11 9.05 -8.70
N VAL A 368 -22.75 10.13 -9.17
CA VAL A 368 -23.04 10.34 -10.59
C VAL A 368 -22.42 11.66 -11.02
N ASP A 369 -21.53 11.60 -12.00
CA ASP A 369 -20.89 12.75 -12.62
C ASP A 369 -21.58 13.12 -13.96
N ALA A 370 -21.15 14.24 -14.56
CA ALA A 370 -21.66 14.69 -15.84
C ALA A 370 -21.48 13.66 -16.96
N SER A 371 -20.40 12.88 -16.90
CA SER A 371 -20.09 11.84 -17.88
C SER A 371 -21.12 10.72 -17.86
N ILE A 372 -21.53 10.23 -16.69
CA ILE A 372 -22.62 9.26 -16.56
C ILE A 372 -23.93 9.85 -17.08
N CYS A 373 -24.25 11.09 -16.71
CA CYS A 373 -25.47 11.75 -17.17
C CYS A 373 -25.56 11.79 -18.69
N LEU A 374 -24.51 12.28 -19.37
CA LEU A 374 -24.44 12.30 -20.84
C LEU A 374 -24.57 10.91 -21.45
N SER A 375 -24.02 9.91 -20.79
CA SER A 375 -24.03 8.52 -21.26
C SER A 375 -25.42 7.90 -21.19
N ILE A 376 -26.18 8.19 -20.14
CA ILE A 376 -27.58 7.79 -20.01
C ILE A 376 -28.42 8.44 -21.12
N LEU A 377 -28.19 9.72 -21.41
CA LEU A 377 -28.91 10.43 -22.47
C LEU A 377 -28.59 9.86 -23.86
N ARG A 378 -27.31 9.65 -24.18
CA ARG A 378 -26.88 9.00 -25.43
C ARG A 378 -27.48 7.59 -25.58
N LEU A 379 -27.53 6.82 -24.49
CA LEU A 379 -28.16 5.49 -24.49
C LEU A 379 -29.66 5.57 -24.77
N ASN A 380 -30.36 6.53 -24.15
CA ASN A 380 -31.79 6.76 -24.38
C ASN A 380 -32.07 7.14 -25.83
N ASP A 381 -31.28 8.04 -26.42
CA ASP A 381 -31.45 8.46 -27.81
C ASP A 381 -31.15 7.31 -28.78
N TYR A 382 -30.11 6.52 -28.51
CA TYR A 382 -29.81 5.32 -29.28
C TYR A 382 -30.96 4.29 -29.22
N LEU A 383 -31.52 4.03 -28.04
CA LEU A 383 -32.66 3.10 -27.88
C LEU A 383 -33.92 3.61 -28.58
N LYS A 384 -34.21 4.92 -28.49
CA LYS A 384 -35.31 5.55 -29.23
C LYS A 384 -35.15 5.37 -30.74
N SER A 385 -33.94 5.57 -31.28
CA SER A 385 -33.66 5.37 -32.71
C SER A 385 -33.94 3.93 -33.21
N LYS A 386 -33.89 2.94 -32.30
CA LYS A 386 -34.19 1.53 -32.57
C LYS A 386 -35.60 1.12 -32.12
N ASN A 387 -36.44 2.08 -31.75
CA ASN A 387 -37.81 1.86 -31.27
C ASN A 387 -37.89 0.96 -30.03
N LYS A 388 -36.90 1.09 -29.12
CA LYS A 388 -36.78 0.40 -27.83
C LYS A 388 -36.87 1.41 -26.68
N TYR A 389 -37.22 0.94 -25.49
CA TYR A 389 -37.40 1.81 -24.32
C TYR A 389 -36.31 1.64 -23.27
N LEU A 390 -35.92 2.75 -22.64
CA LEU A 390 -35.06 2.79 -21.45
C LEU A 390 -35.89 3.13 -20.21
N LEU A 391 -35.72 2.34 -19.15
CA LEU A 391 -36.26 2.60 -17.81
C LEU A 391 -35.11 2.59 -16.81
N ILE A 392 -35.16 3.41 -15.78
CA ILE A 392 -34.13 3.49 -14.74
C ILE A 392 -34.76 3.20 -13.38
N CYS A 393 -34.17 2.30 -12.60
CA CYS A 393 -34.65 1.96 -11.27
C CYS A 393 -33.53 1.95 -10.21
N GLY A 394 -33.91 1.97 -8.94
CA GLY A 394 -32.96 1.97 -7.84
C GLY A 394 -32.23 3.30 -7.66
N VAL A 395 -32.85 4.42 -8.06
CA VAL A 395 -32.25 5.76 -7.96
C VAL A 395 -32.34 6.25 -6.51
N THR A 396 -31.21 6.64 -5.90
CA THR A 396 -31.19 7.26 -4.57
C THR A 396 -31.69 8.70 -4.62
N GLN A 397 -32.05 9.27 -3.47
CA GLN A 397 -32.50 10.66 -3.36
C GLN A 397 -31.44 11.63 -3.94
N GLU A 398 -30.17 11.42 -3.59
CA GLU A 398 -29.03 12.23 -4.06
C GLU A 398 -28.89 12.19 -5.58
N VAL A 399 -28.95 11.00 -6.19
CA VAL A 399 -28.86 10.85 -7.65
C VAL A 399 -30.07 11.45 -8.36
N SER A 400 -31.27 11.35 -7.76
CA SER A 400 -32.48 11.98 -8.30
C SER A 400 -32.35 13.50 -8.39
N HIS A 401 -31.77 14.16 -7.37
CA HIS A 401 -31.51 15.60 -7.41
C HIS A 401 -30.58 15.98 -8.57
N ILE A 402 -29.54 15.18 -8.82
CA ILE A 402 -28.64 15.38 -9.96
C ILE A 402 -29.41 15.22 -11.28
N PHE A 403 -30.23 14.19 -11.44
CA PHE A 403 -31.01 13.94 -12.66
C PHE A 403 -32.04 15.05 -12.96
N ILE A 404 -32.60 15.68 -11.92
CA ILE A 404 -33.49 16.83 -12.09
C ILE A 404 -32.68 18.03 -12.59
N LYS A 405 -31.53 18.33 -11.96
CA LYS A 405 -30.66 19.45 -12.32
C LYS A 405 -30.08 19.32 -13.74
N THR A 406 -29.70 18.11 -14.14
CA THR A 406 -29.11 17.84 -15.47
C THR A 406 -30.16 17.66 -16.57
N GLY A 407 -31.46 17.69 -16.25
CA GLY A 407 -32.55 17.59 -17.23
C GLY A 407 -32.86 16.17 -17.70
N ILE A 408 -32.22 15.14 -17.15
CA ILE A 408 -32.49 13.72 -17.46
C ILE A 408 -33.96 13.37 -17.23
N VAL A 409 -34.55 13.86 -16.14
CA VAL A 409 -35.97 13.63 -15.83
C VAL A 409 -36.89 14.21 -16.92
N LYS A 410 -36.52 15.35 -17.51
CA LYS A 410 -37.30 15.98 -18.59
C LYS A 410 -37.20 15.18 -19.90
N GLN A 411 -36.03 14.65 -20.23
CA GLN A 411 -35.81 13.91 -21.49
C GLN A 411 -36.30 12.45 -21.48
N LEU A 412 -36.21 11.75 -20.34
CA LEU A 412 -36.70 10.38 -20.21
C LEU A 412 -38.21 10.34 -19.91
N GLY A 413 -38.69 11.28 -19.09
CA GLY A 413 -40.03 11.27 -18.50
C GLY A 413 -40.01 10.74 -17.07
N LYS A 414 -40.78 11.38 -16.18
CA LYS A 414 -40.89 10.98 -14.77
C LYS A 414 -41.41 9.55 -14.59
N ASP A 415 -42.21 9.07 -15.53
CA ASP A 415 -42.81 7.74 -15.52
C ASP A 415 -41.83 6.59 -15.82
N LYS A 416 -40.57 6.93 -16.16
CA LYS A 416 -39.51 5.97 -16.50
C LYS A 416 -38.40 5.89 -15.46
N ILE A 417 -38.48 6.66 -14.39
CA ILE A 417 -37.46 6.75 -13.34
C ILE A 417 -38.09 6.33 -12.01
N PHE A 418 -37.53 5.29 -11.38
CA PHE A 418 -38.04 4.71 -10.14
C PHE A 418 -37.01 4.86 -9.01
N LEU A 419 -37.41 5.60 -7.97
CA LEU A 419 -36.63 5.79 -6.75
C LEU A 419 -36.50 4.48 -5.97
N THR A 420 -35.37 4.31 -5.29
CA THR A 420 -35.17 3.19 -4.37
C THR A 420 -35.91 3.42 -3.05
N HIS A 421 -36.45 2.36 -2.46
CA HIS A 421 -36.96 2.37 -1.09
C HIS A 421 -35.97 1.66 -0.18
N GLU A 422 -35.53 2.31 0.89
CA GLU A 422 -34.53 1.77 1.83
C GLU A 422 -34.99 0.45 2.47
N ALA A 423 -36.24 0.39 2.92
CA ALA A 423 -36.79 -0.81 3.57
C ALA A 423 -37.04 -1.98 2.59
N LYS A 424 -37.29 -1.70 1.31
CA LYS A 424 -37.61 -2.71 0.29
C LYS A 424 -36.97 -2.36 -1.06
N PRO A 425 -35.64 -2.61 -1.20
CA PRO A 425 -34.84 -2.26 -2.37
C PRO A 425 -35.40 -2.78 -3.72
N GLN A 426 -36.08 -3.93 -3.67
CA GLN A 426 -36.59 -4.65 -4.84
C GLN A 426 -37.87 -4.03 -5.43
N LEU A 427 -38.58 -3.16 -4.69
CA LEU A 427 -39.83 -2.55 -5.16
C LEU A 427 -39.59 -1.67 -6.40
N SER A 428 -38.51 -0.90 -6.40
CA SER A 428 -38.15 -0.03 -7.53
C SER A 428 -38.00 -0.82 -8.84
N THR A 429 -37.37 -1.99 -8.77
CA THR A 429 -37.20 -2.89 -9.92
C THR A 429 -38.53 -3.52 -10.33
N LYS A 430 -39.39 -3.91 -9.39
CA LYS A 430 -40.75 -4.43 -9.70
C LYS A 430 -41.62 -3.39 -10.41
N HIS A 431 -41.61 -2.14 -9.95
CA HIS A 431 -42.36 -1.06 -10.61
C HIS A 431 -41.85 -0.79 -12.02
N ALA A 432 -40.53 -0.81 -12.22
CA ALA A 432 -39.95 -0.68 -13.56
C ALA A 432 -40.38 -1.80 -14.51
N ILE A 433 -40.48 -3.05 -14.05
CA ILE A 433 -40.94 -4.16 -14.88
C ILE A 433 -42.40 -4.02 -15.25
N LYS A 434 -43.27 -3.70 -14.27
CA LYS A 434 -44.70 -3.48 -14.55
C LYS A 434 -44.87 -2.42 -15.62
N ARG A 435 -44.10 -1.33 -15.54
CA ARG A 435 -44.10 -0.28 -16.56
C ARG A 435 -43.55 -0.76 -17.91
N ALA A 436 -42.51 -1.59 -17.91
CA ALA A 436 -41.97 -2.19 -19.13
C ALA A 436 -43.02 -3.05 -19.85
N GLU A 437 -43.78 -3.85 -19.11
CA GLU A 437 -44.87 -4.69 -19.64
C GLU A 437 -45.99 -3.84 -20.25
N GLU A 438 -46.39 -2.75 -19.59
CA GLU A 438 -47.35 -1.78 -20.12
C GLU A 438 -46.88 -1.12 -21.43
N LEU A 439 -45.59 -0.79 -21.53
CA LEU A 439 -45.02 -0.20 -22.75
C LEU A 439 -45.00 -1.21 -23.91
N ILE A 440 -44.76 -2.49 -23.62
CA ILE A 440 -44.79 -3.57 -24.62
C ILE A 440 -46.24 -3.85 -25.08
N SER A 441 -47.21 -3.84 -24.17
CA SER A 441 -48.61 -4.13 -24.49
C SER A 441 -49.25 -3.00 -25.32
N LYS A 442 -49.04 -1.73 -24.95
CA LYS A 442 -49.51 -0.56 -25.73
C LYS A 442 -48.97 -0.53 -27.15
N ASN A 443 -47.71 -0.88 -27.35
CA ASN A 443 -47.08 -0.88 -28.67
C ASN A 443 -47.60 -2.04 -29.56
N SER A 444 -48.02 -3.15 -28.94
CA SER A 444 -48.69 -4.26 -29.63
C SER A 444 -50.12 -3.91 -30.03
N ALA A 445 -50.83 -3.13 -29.21
CA ALA A 445 -52.18 -2.65 -29.50
C ALA A 445 -52.19 -1.62 -30.64
N ASN A 446 -51.28 -0.63 -30.61
CA ASN A 446 -51.18 0.38 -31.67
C ASN A 446 -50.86 -0.22 -33.05
N LYS A 447 -50.03 -1.26 -33.12
CA LYS A 447 -49.70 -1.96 -34.38
C LYS A 447 -50.89 -2.71 -35.00
N LYS A 448 -51.84 -3.20 -34.19
CA LYS A 448 -53.05 -3.88 -34.68
C LYS A 448 -54.09 -2.92 -35.25
N THR A 449 -54.12 -1.68 -34.77
CA THR A 449 -55.02 -0.61 -35.29
C THR A 449 -54.52 0.02 -36.59
N THR A 450 -53.21 -0.01 -36.87
CA THR A 450 -52.63 0.52 -38.12
C THR A 450 -52.52 -0.51 -39.25
N SER A 451 -52.87 -1.79 -39.01
CA SER A 451 -52.90 -2.84 -40.05
C SER A 451 -54.32 -3.28 -40.44
N LYS A 452 -55.31 -2.42 -40.17
CA LYS A 452 -56.67 -2.57 -40.67
C LYS A 452 -56.95 -1.50 -41.71
#